data_AF-A0A6C0DS51-F1
#
_entry.id   AF-A0A6C0DS51-F1
#
_cell.length_a   1.000
_cell.length_b   1.000
_cell.length_c   1.000
_cell.angle_alpha   90.00
_cell.angle_beta   90.00
_cell.angle_gamma   90.00
#
_symmetry.space_group_name_H-M   'P 1'
#
loop_
_entity.id
_entity.type
_entity.pdbx_description
1 polymer ?
#
loop_
_entity_poly.entity_id
_entity_poly.type
_entity_poly.pdbx_seq_one_letter_code
_entity_poly.pdbx_strand_id
1 'polypeptide(L)' 'MSSRSFVRASIAGIVYLIDSQKGRVYTYNLDNPTYIGDLERIEGTELATSEGNLTGARLKLRTNWKRIMEQSLSPEAAAS' A
#
# COMPACT_ATOMS: atom_id res chain seq x y z
N MET A 1 22.51 -4.42 1.29
CA MET A 1 21.24 -3.71 1.61
C MET A 1 20.13 -4.39 0.83
N SER A 2 19.13 -4.99 1.49
CA SER A 2 18.03 -5.63 0.78
C SER A 2 17.16 -4.54 0.17
N SER A 3 17.20 -4.38 -1.16
CA SER A 3 16.30 -3.47 -1.87
C SER A 3 14.88 -3.93 -1.61
N ARG A 4 14.07 -3.15 -0.90
CA ARG A 4 12.65 -3.46 -0.76
C ARG A 4 12.04 -3.44 -2.16
N SER A 5 11.61 -4.59 -2.64
CA SER A 5 10.90 -4.71 -3.91
C SER A 5 9.46 -4.24 -3.69
N PHE A 6 9.21 -2.97 -4.01
CA PHE A 6 7.86 -2.44 -4.02
C PHE A 6 7.17 -2.73 -5.34
N VAL A 7 5.93 -3.20 -5.27
CA VAL A 7 5.02 -3.30 -6.41
C VAL A 7 4.03 -2.14 -6.31
N ARG A 8 3.80 -1.45 -7.43
CA ARG A 8 2.75 -0.45 -7.54
C ARG A 8 1.41 -1.14 -7.80
N ALA A 9 0.40 -0.81 -7.02
CA ALA A 9 -0.95 -1.34 -7.19
C ALA A 9 -2.00 -0.24 -7.01
N SER A 10 -3.15 -0.39 -7.66
CA SER A 10 -4.32 0.48 -7.45
C SER A 10 -5.39 -0.29 -6.68
N ILE A 11 -5.88 0.28 -5.57
CA ILE A 11 -6.96 -0.30 -4.78
C ILE A 11 -8.05 0.77 -4.67
N ALA A 12 -9.24 0.48 -5.21
CA ALA A 12 -10.37 1.42 -5.28
C ALA A 12 -10.00 2.78 -5.92
N GLY A 13 -9.14 2.77 -6.94
CA GLY A 13 -8.72 3.99 -7.65
C GLY A 13 -7.57 4.77 -7.00
N ILE A 14 -7.07 4.34 -5.83
CA ILE A 14 -5.93 4.95 -5.16
C ILE A 14 -4.69 4.09 -5.38
N VAL A 15 -3.57 4.72 -5.75
CA VAL A 15 -2.30 4.04 -5.98
C VAL A 15 -1.54 3.88 -4.66
N TYR A 16 -0.97 2.69 -4.44
CA TYR A 16 -0.18 2.33 -3.27
C TYR A 16 1.13 1.65 -3.69
N LEU A 17 2.08 1.62 -2.75
CA LEU A 17 3.28 0.79 -2.83
C LEU A 17 3.10 -0.42 -1.92
N ILE A 18 3.39 -1.62 -2.42
CA ILE A 18 3.24 -2.87 -1.69
C ILE A 18 4.59 -3.56 -1.60
N ASP A 19 5.06 -3.82 -0.38
CA ASP A 19 6.18 -4.73 -0.12
C ASP A 19 5.67 -6.16 -0.39
N SER A 20 6.04 -6.72 -1.53
CA SER A 20 5.52 -8.03 -1.97
C SER A 20 5.99 -9.19 -1.12
N GLN A 21 7.09 -9.03 -0.37
CA GLN A 21 7.61 -10.08 0.51
C GLN A 21 6.84 -10.14 1.83
N LYS A 22 6.39 -8.98 2.31
CA LYS A 22 5.74 -8.84 3.64
C LYS A 22 4.25 -8.56 3.57
N GLY A 23 3.71 -8.27 2.38
CA GLY A 23 2.34 -7.82 2.20
C GLY A 23 2.06 -6.43 2.80
N ARG A 24 3.10 -5.64 3.14
CA ARG A 24 2.89 -4.32 3.75
C ARG A 24 2.54 -3.28 2.69
N VAL A 25 1.55 -2.45 2.99
CA VAL A 25 1.02 -1.43 2.08
C VAL A 25 1.41 -0.04 2.59
N TYR A 26 1.86 0.79 1.65
CA TYR A 26 2.40 2.12 1.88
C TYR A 26 1.74 3.14 0.95
N THR A 27 1.77 4.41 1.36
CA THR A 27 1.42 5.53 0.49
C THR A 27 2.29 5.56 -0.77
N TYR A 28 1.74 6.05 -1.88
CA TYR A 28 2.51 6.28 -3.11
C TYR A 28 3.32 7.58 -3.01
N ASN A 29 4.36 7.55 -2.16
CA ASN A 29 5.41 8.56 -2.06
C ASN A 29 6.75 7.82 -2.17
N LEU A 30 7.46 7.99 -3.29
CA LEU A 30 8.70 7.25 -3.56
C LEU A 30 9.86 7.71 -2.66
N ASP A 31 9.85 8.98 -2.23
CA ASP A 31 10.89 9.55 -1.38
C ASP A 31 10.70 9.15 0.09
N ASN A 32 9.43 9.12 0.55
CA ASN A 32 9.09 8.75 1.92
C ASN A 32 7.80 7.91 2.02
N PRO A 33 7.85 6.63 1.64
CA PRO A 33 6.69 5.74 1.67
C PRO A 33 6.24 5.49 3.10
N THR A 34 5.00 5.86 3.43
CA THR A 34 4.47 5.71 4.78
C THR A 34 3.53 4.52 4.87
N TYR A 35 3.77 3.63 5.83
CA TYR A 35 2.97 2.41 6.03
C TYR A 35 1.52 2.76 6.42
N ILE A 36 0.53 2.14 5.78
CA ILE A 36 -0.90 2.38 6.00
C ILE A 36 -1.72 1.11 6.28
N GLY A 37 -1.10 -0.06 6.21
CA GLY A 37 -1.78 -1.32 6.52
C GLY A 37 -1.11 -2.53 5.88
N ASP A 38 -1.74 -3.68 6.04
CA ASP A 38 -1.25 -4.95 5.51
C ASP A 38 -2.26 -5.55 4.55
N LEU A 39 -1.76 -6.32 3.59
CA LEU A 39 -2.56 -7.30 2.87
C LEU A 39 -2.79 -8.50 3.76
N GLU A 40 -4.05 -8.82 3.98
CA GLU A 40 -4.48 -10.03 4.67
C GLU A 40 -5.02 -11.00 3.62
N ARG A 41 -4.43 -12.20 3.57
CA ARG A 41 -4.89 -13.24 2.66
C ARG A 41 -6.30 -13.68 3.04
N ILE A 42 -7.16 -13.83 2.05
CA ILE A 42 -8.50 -14.38 2.25
C ILE A 42 -8.38 -15.90 2.21
N GLU A 43 -8.70 -16.57 3.32
CA GLU A 43 -8.66 -18.04 3.39
C GLU A 43 -9.56 -18.66 2.32
N GLY A 44 -9.09 -19.77 1.74
CA GLY A 44 -9.80 -20.45 0.65
C GLY A 44 -9.73 -19.75 -0.71
N THR A 45 -9.04 -18.61 -0.84
CA THR A 45 -8.83 -17.93 -2.13
C THR A 45 -7.37 -18.02 -2.57
N GLU A 46 -7.14 -18.30 -3.86
CA GLU A 46 -5.81 -18.19 -4.44
C GLU A 46 -5.40 -16.73 -4.58
N LEU A 47 -4.14 -16.44 -4.23
CA LEU A 47 -3.58 -15.12 -4.47
C LEU A 47 -3.18 -15.07 -5.94
N ALA A 48 -3.91 -14.28 -6.74
CA ALA A 48 -3.60 -14.09 -8.15
C ALA A 48 -3.31 -12.61 -8.43
N THR A 49 -2.26 -12.38 -9.21
CA THR A 49 -1.90 -11.06 -9.73
C THR A 49 -2.15 -11.05 -11.23
N SER A 50 -3.03 -10.18 -11.71
CA SER A 50 -3.27 -9.98 -13.15
C SER A 50 -3.43 -8.48 -13.43
N GLU A 51 -2.69 -7.96 -14.41
CA GLU A 51 -2.82 -6.57 -14.92
C GLU A 51 -3.03 -5.48 -13.84
N GLY A 52 -2.22 -5.49 -12.78
CA GLY A 52 -2.31 -4.48 -11.70
C GLY A 52 -3.41 -4.72 -10.66
N ASN A 53 -4.18 -5.80 -10.79
CA ASN A 53 -5.16 -6.26 -9.81
C ASN A 53 -4.60 -7.43 -8.98
N LEU A 54 -4.81 -7.34 -7.67
CA LEU A 54 -4.51 -8.40 -6.72
C LEU A 54 -5.84 -8.96 -6.20
N THR A 55 -6.08 -10.25 -6.42
CA THR A 55 -7.25 -10.98 -5.89
C THR A 55 -6.81 -11.97 -4.81
N GLY A 56 -7.73 -12.36 -3.92
CA GLY A 56 -7.44 -13.27 -2.81
C GLY A 56 -6.75 -12.64 -1.60
N ALA A 57 -6.67 -11.31 -1.55
CA ALA A 57 -6.24 -10.56 -0.39
C ALA A 57 -7.16 -9.36 -0.14
N ARG A 58 -7.32 -8.98 1.13
CA ARG A 58 -8.01 -7.75 1.56
C ARG A 58 -7.02 -6.79 2.17
N LEU A 59 -7.26 -5.50 1.98
CA LEU A 59 -6.45 -4.46 2.62
C LEU A 59 -6.94 -4.22 4.05
N LYS A 60 -6.10 -4.57 5.04
CA LYS A 60 -6.33 -4.28 6.45
C LYS A 60 -5.62 -2.98 6.82
N LEU A 61 -6.38 -1.89 6.79
CA LEU A 61 -5.89 -0.56 7.11
C LEU A 61 -5.69 -0.37 8.61
N ARG A 62 -4.62 0.34 9.00
CA ARG A 62 -4.42 0.78 10.39
C ARG A 62 -5.43 1.87 10.75
N THR A 63 -5.79 1.98 12.03
CA THR A 63 -6.86 2.89 12.51
C THR A 63 -6.69 4.34 12.09
N ASN A 64 -5.45 4.84 11.95
CA ASN A 64 -5.15 6.21 11.56
C ASN A 64 -4.79 6.39 10.08
N TRP A 65 -5.08 5.42 9.21
CA TRP A 65 -4.70 5.47 7.79
C TRP A 65 -5.20 6.73 7.06
N LYS A 66 -6.42 7.20 7.35
CA LYS A 66 -7.00 8.39 6.70
C LYS A 66 -6.15 9.64 6.93
N ARG A 67 -5.74 9.87 8.18
CA ARG A 67 -4.88 10.99 8.56
C ARG A 67 -3.54 10.95 7.82
N ILE A 68 -2.97 9.77 7.65
CA ILE A 68 -1.70 9.59 6.92
C ILE A 68 -1.87 9.92 5.44
N MET A 69 -2.97 9.45 4.85
CA MET A 69 -3.30 9.76 3.46
C MET A 69 -3.53 11.25 3.25
N GLU A 70 -4.28 11.91 4.15
CA GLU A 70 -4.48 13.36 4.13
C GLU A 70 -3.15 14.12 4.21
N GLN A 71 -2.26 13.73 5.13
CA GLN A 71 -0.92 14.32 5.24
C GLN A 71 -0.05 14.08 4.00
N SER A 72 -0.16 12.91 3.38
CA SER A 72 0.61 12.56 2.19
C SER A 72 0.08 13.24 0.91
N LEU A 73 -1.19 13.62 0.90
CA LEU A 73 -1.85 14.31 -0.21
C LEU A 73 -1.81 15.83 -0.08
N SER A 74 -1.47 16.37 1.08
CA SER A 74 -1.37 17.81 1.31
C SER A 74 0.03 18.33 0.94
N PRO A 75 0.17 19.21 -0.08
CA PRO A 75 1.47 19.70 -0.54
C PRO A 75 2.30 20.43 0.52
N GLU A 76 1.68 20.96 1.58
CA GLU A 76 2.36 21.70 2.65
C GLU A 76 3.23 20.83 3.56
N ALA A 77 2.95 19.53 3.70
CA ALA A 77 3.70 18.66 4.60
C ALA A 77 5.08 18.22 4.06
N ALA A 78 5.36 18.47 2.79
CA ALA A 78 6.63 18.12 2.15
C ALA A 78 7.69 19.25 2.24
N ALA A 79 7.33 20.43 2.76
CA ALA A 79 8.16 21.64 2.72
C ALA A 79 8.47 22.26 4.10
N SER A 80 8.18 21.57 5.21
CA SER A 80 8.52 22.02 6.59
C SER A 80 9.57 21.12 7.24
#